data_AF-A0A7V5DD20-F1
#
_entry.id   AF-A0A7V5DD20-F1
#
_cell.length_a   1.000
_cell.length_b   1.000
_cell.length_c   1.000
_cell.angle_alpha   90.00
_cell.angle_beta   90.00
_cell.angle_gamma   90.00
#
_symmetry.space_group_name_H-M   'P 1'
#
loop_
_entity.id
_entity.type
_entity.pdbx_description
1 polymer ?
#
loop_
_entity_poly.entity_id
_entity_poly.type
_entity_poly.pdbx_seq_one_letter_code
_entity_poly.pdbx_strand_id
1 'polypeptide(L)'
;MRPSVQYLPYRYPGARPFAADQQHLFFGRERAVRELYNRLQLEQLVVLYSKSGLGKSSLINAGLLPRIQEEGRRQPITIRFNAWTEGKTETPAQIARDLILRDFDQPTFLPKIFPDDRSLWYAAKTR
;
A
#
# COMPACT_ATOMS: atom_id res chain seq x y z
N MET A 1 -31.05 -8.13 17.15
CA MET A 1 -30.10 -8.21 16.00
C MET A 1 -28.71 -8.44 16.58
N ARG A 2 -28.11 -9.62 16.39
CA ARG A 2 -26.73 -9.90 16.86
C ARG A 2 -25.75 -9.62 15.71
N PRO A 3 -24.59 -8.98 15.95
CA PRO A 3 -23.62 -8.73 14.89
C PRO A 3 -23.07 -10.07 14.39
N SER A 4 -22.98 -10.22 13.07
CA SER A 4 -22.40 -11.38 12.41
C SER A 4 -20.89 -11.42 12.69
N VAL A 5 -20.49 -12.28 13.63
CA VAL A 5 -19.08 -12.58 13.88
C VAL A 5 -18.56 -13.35 12.66
N GLN A 6 -17.71 -12.71 11.84
CA GLN A 6 -16.96 -13.43 10.81
C GLN A 6 -16.00 -14.40 11.49
N TYR A 7 -16.36 -15.69 11.46
CA TYR A 7 -15.46 -16.75 11.92
C TYR A 7 -14.26 -16.83 10.98
N LEU A 8 -13.06 -16.60 11.51
CA LEU A 8 -11.85 -17.02 10.81
C LEU A 8 -11.90 -18.55 10.66
N PRO A 9 -11.75 -19.11 9.45
CA PRO A 9 -11.93 -20.54 9.20
C PRO A 9 -10.91 -21.42 9.95
N TYR A 10 -9.85 -20.85 10.52
CA TYR A 10 -8.83 -21.54 11.30
C TYR A 10 -8.30 -20.66 12.45
N ARG A 11 -7.91 -21.31 13.57
CA ARG A 11 -7.33 -20.63 14.76
C ARG A 11 -6.04 -19.86 14.43
N TYR A 12 -5.27 -20.33 13.44
CA TYR A 12 -4.04 -19.68 12.99
C TYR A 12 -4.19 -19.26 11.51
N PRO A 13 -3.77 -18.04 11.14
CA PRO A 13 -3.94 -17.51 9.77
C PRO A 13 -3.03 -18.19 8.72
N GLY A 14 -2.17 -19.13 9.13
CA GLY A 14 -1.23 -19.81 8.25
C GLY A 14 -0.18 -18.85 7.66
N ALA A 15 0.30 -19.15 6.45
CA ALA A 15 1.30 -18.33 5.74
C ALA A 15 0.74 -17.04 5.13
N ARG A 16 -0.55 -16.72 5.36
CA ARG A 16 -1.16 -15.50 4.85
C ARG A 16 -0.52 -14.29 5.53
N PRO A 17 -0.13 -13.25 4.79
CA PRO A 17 0.37 -12.03 5.42
C PRO A 17 -0.71 -11.40 6.30
N PHE A 18 -0.29 -10.81 7.41
CA PHE A 18 -1.17 -10.02 8.27
C PHE A 18 -1.66 -8.79 7.52
N ALA A 19 -2.94 -8.46 7.68
CA ALA A 19 -3.54 -7.24 7.15
C ALA A 19 -3.41 -6.06 8.14
N ALA A 20 -3.71 -4.85 7.68
CA ALA A 20 -3.56 -3.63 8.49
C ALA A 20 -4.43 -3.64 9.76
N ASP A 21 -5.66 -4.14 9.65
CA ASP A 21 -6.61 -4.33 10.77
C ASP A 21 -6.15 -5.42 11.77
N GLN A 22 -5.16 -6.23 11.39
CA GLN A 22 -4.57 -7.27 12.23
C GLN A 22 -3.27 -6.82 12.92
N GLN A 23 -3.00 -5.51 12.99
CA GLN A 23 -1.85 -4.95 13.70
C GLN A 23 -1.74 -5.49 15.15
N HIS A 24 -2.87 -5.63 15.83
CA HIS A 24 -2.95 -6.13 17.20
C HIS A 24 -2.52 -7.61 17.36
N LEU A 25 -2.29 -8.33 16.26
CA LEU A 25 -1.78 -9.71 16.25
C LEU A 25 -0.31 -9.79 15.79
N PHE A 26 0.29 -8.66 15.37
CA PHE A 26 1.60 -8.61 14.75
C PHE A 26 2.69 -8.10 15.71
N PHE A 27 3.41 -9.03 16.33
CA PHE A 27 4.41 -8.75 17.38
C PHE A 27 5.84 -9.15 16.99
N GLY A 28 6.83 -8.65 17.74
CA GLY A 28 8.25 -9.04 17.65
C GLY A 28 8.99 -8.42 16.45
N ARG A 29 8.36 -7.47 15.75
CA ARG A 29 8.90 -6.78 14.57
C ARG A 29 8.92 -5.27 14.72
N GLU A 30 8.71 -4.77 15.93
CA GLU A 30 8.60 -3.35 16.26
C GLU A 30 9.87 -2.59 15.86
N ARG A 31 11.05 -3.19 16.11
CA ARG A 31 12.33 -2.61 15.68
C ARG A 31 12.43 -2.47 14.17
N ALA A 32 12.08 -3.52 13.42
CA ALA A 32 12.12 -3.52 11.95
C ALA A 32 11.13 -2.50 11.36
N VAL A 33 9.93 -2.38 11.95
CA VAL A 33 8.95 -1.35 11.56
C VAL A 33 9.52 0.05 11.80
N ARG A 34 10.12 0.31 12.98
CA ARG A 34 10.73 1.60 13.29
C ARG A 34 11.87 1.95 12.34
N GLU A 35 12.77 1.01 12.07
CA GLU A 35 13.89 1.23 11.15
C GLU A 35 13.41 1.53 9.73
N LEU A 36 12.42 0.77 9.24
CA LEU A 36 11.84 0.99 7.91
C LEU A 36 11.11 2.35 7.83
N TYR A 37 10.31 2.68 8.84
CA TYR A 37 9.62 3.96 8.92
C TYR A 37 10.61 5.13 8.93
N ASN A 38 11.66 5.07 9.75
CA ASN A 38 12.67 6.12 9.81
C ASN A 38 13.40 6.29 8.48
N ARG A 39 13.72 5.19 7.77
CA ARG A 39 14.31 5.27 6.41
C ARG A 39 13.38 5.98 5.44
N LEU A 40 12.07 5.73 5.48
CA LEU A 40 11.08 6.43 4.65
C LEU A 40 10.90 7.92 4.98
N GLN A 41 11.44 8.40 6.11
CA GLN A 41 11.47 9.83 6.41
C GLN A 41 12.69 10.53 5.80
N LEU A 42 13.76 9.79 5.56
CA LEU A 42 15.05 10.31 5.11
C LEU A 42 15.28 10.11 3.61
N GLU A 43 14.77 9.01 3.07
CA GLU A 43 15.05 8.57 1.70
C GLU A 43 13.81 8.68 0.81
N GLN A 44 14.01 9.11 -0.44
CA GLN A 44 12.94 9.16 -1.45
C GLN A 44 12.51 7.76 -1.93
N LEU A 45 13.41 6.77 -1.86
CA LEU A 45 13.17 5.41 -2.29
C LEU A 45 13.77 4.41 -1.31
N VAL A 46 12.96 3.47 -0.85
CA VAL A 46 13.39 2.38 0.02
C VAL A 46 13.01 1.04 -0.60
N VAL A 47 13.99 0.16 -0.77
CA VAL A 47 13.79 -1.20 -1.29
C VAL A 47 13.87 -2.20 -0.14
N LEU A 48 12.77 -2.91 0.13
CA LEU A 48 12.70 -3.99 1.11
C LEU A 48 12.81 -5.34 0.42
N TYR A 49 13.86 -6.11 0.71
CA TYR A 49 14.09 -7.44 0.14
C TYR A 49 14.38 -8.49 1.23
N SER A 50 13.97 -9.73 0.98
CA SER A 50 14.27 -10.91 1.80
C SER A 50 13.76 -12.18 1.10
N LYS A 51 14.12 -13.37 1.59
CA LYS A 51 13.55 -14.64 1.12
C LYS A 51 12.01 -14.66 1.23
N SER A 52 11.35 -15.44 0.38
CA SER A 52 9.90 -15.61 0.44
C SER A 52 9.48 -16.17 1.82
N GLY A 53 8.29 -15.79 2.29
CA GLY A 53 7.75 -16.27 3.57
C GLY A 53 8.30 -15.60 4.84
N LEU A 54 9.32 -14.73 4.76
CA LEU A 54 9.86 -14.04 5.96
C LEU A 54 9.02 -12.84 6.45
N GLY A 55 7.78 -12.71 6.00
CA GLY A 55 6.83 -11.72 6.54
C GLY A 55 6.99 -10.28 6.05
N LYS A 56 7.60 -10.03 4.87
CA LYS A 56 7.73 -8.67 4.30
C LYS A 56 6.37 -7.98 4.14
N SER A 57 5.42 -8.68 3.54
CA SER A 57 4.08 -8.16 3.34
C SER A 57 3.38 -7.88 4.67
N SER A 58 3.56 -8.74 5.68
CA SER A 58 3.06 -8.47 7.04
C SER A 58 3.73 -7.25 7.67
N LEU A 59 5.05 -7.10 7.51
CA LEU A 59 5.80 -5.95 8.03
C LEU A 59 5.29 -4.63 7.43
N ILE A 60 5.01 -4.61 6.14
CA ILE A 60 4.42 -3.45 5.46
C ILE A 60 2.98 -3.27 5.94
N ASN A 61 2.12 -4.27 5.75
CA ASN A 61 0.68 -4.15 5.92
C ASN A 61 0.25 -3.93 7.37
N ALA A 62 0.76 -4.74 8.30
CA ALA A 62 0.34 -4.74 9.71
C ALA A 62 1.27 -3.93 10.63
N GLY A 63 2.45 -3.53 10.14
CA GLY A 63 3.43 -2.76 10.90
C GLY A 63 3.57 -1.32 10.39
N LEU A 64 3.99 -1.17 9.13
CA LEU A 64 4.34 0.13 8.57
C LEU A 64 3.13 0.98 8.20
N LEU A 65 2.19 0.44 7.43
CA LEU A 65 1.02 1.18 6.95
C LEU A 65 0.18 1.76 8.09
N PRO A 66 -0.13 1.00 9.17
CA PRO A 66 -0.91 1.53 10.28
C PRO A 66 -0.17 2.68 10.99
N ARG A 67 1.16 2.59 11.14
CA ARG A 67 1.99 3.66 11.70
C ARG A 67 1.96 4.94 10.84
N ILE A 68 1.97 4.80 9.51
CA ILE A 68 1.86 5.93 8.59
C ILE A 68 0.46 6.58 8.69
N GLN A 69 -0.59 5.76 8.80
CA GLN A 69 -1.96 6.24 8.96
C GLN A 69 -2.17 6.95 10.30
N GLU A 70 -1.61 6.41 11.39
CA GLU A 70 -1.65 7.03 12.72
C GLU A 70 -0.96 8.39 12.76
N GLU A 71 0.14 8.58 12.01
CA GLU A 71 0.78 9.89 11.85
C GLU A 71 -0.15 10.92 11.18
N GLY A 72 -1.08 10.47 10.31
CA GLY A 72 -2.09 11.31 9.66
C GLY A 72 -1.55 12.29 8.61
N ARG A 73 -0.23 12.37 8.40
CA ARG A 73 0.40 13.30 7.45
C ARG A 73 0.52 12.76 6.03
N ARG A 74 0.45 11.45 5.85
CA ARG A 74 0.66 10.77 4.58
C ARG A 74 -0.43 9.74 4.37
N GLN A 75 -0.90 9.66 3.12
CA GLN A 75 -1.84 8.63 2.70
C GLN A 75 -1.08 7.61 1.83
N PRO A 76 -0.94 6.36 2.29
CA PRO A 76 -0.25 5.34 1.50
C PRO A 76 -1.12 4.89 0.33
N ILE A 77 -0.50 4.72 -0.83
CA ILE A 77 -1.11 4.09 -2.00
C ILE A 77 -0.37 2.78 -2.23
N THR A 78 -1.09 1.65 -2.22
CA THR A 78 -0.50 0.32 -2.38
C THR A 78 -0.73 -0.17 -3.80
N ILE A 79 0.35 -0.29 -4.57
CA ILE A 79 0.31 -0.79 -5.94
C ILE A 79 0.97 -2.16 -5.97
N ARG A 80 0.23 -3.17 -6.44
CA ARG A 80 0.74 -4.53 -6.60
C ARG A 80 0.86 -4.89 -8.08
N PHE A 81 2.09 -5.04 -8.55
CA PHE A 81 2.35 -5.61 -9.86
C PHE A 81 2.33 -7.14 -9.77
N ASN A 82 1.37 -7.74 -10.46
CA ASN A 82 1.36 -9.18 -10.68
C ASN A 82 2.25 -9.54 -11.86
N ALA A 83 2.66 -10.81 -11.94
CA ALA A 83 3.37 -11.35 -13.08
C ALA A 83 2.66 -11.00 -14.39
N TRP A 84 3.45 -10.81 -15.44
CA TRP A 84 2.88 -10.65 -16.77
C TRP A 84 2.19 -11.96 -17.18
N THR A 85 1.04 -11.82 -17.82
CA THR A 85 0.26 -12.93 -18.38
C THR A 85 -0.01 -12.61 -19.84
N GLU A 86 -0.16 -13.64 -20.67
CA GLU A 86 -0.55 -13.46 -22.06
C GLU A 86 -1.85 -12.64 -22.15
N GLY A 87 -1.88 -11.65 -23.04
CA GLY A 87 -2.98 -10.69 -23.19
C GLY A 87 -2.90 -9.47 -22.26
N LYS A 88 -1.96 -9.40 -21.31
CA LYS A 88 -1.78 -8.20 -20.49
C LYS A 88 -1.02 -7.13 -21.26
N THR A 89 -1.75 -6.11 -21.71
CA THR A 89 -1.23 -4.97 -22.49
C THR A 89 -0.88 -3.76 -21.64
N GLU A 90 -1.41 -3.69 -20.41
CA GLU A 90 -1.19 -2.56 -19.52
C GLU A 90 0.21 -2.58 -18.91
N THR A 91 0.91 -1.46 -19.08
CA THR A 91 2.23 -1.22 -18.47
C THR A 91 2.10 -0.96 -16.97
N PRO A 92 3.14 -1.23 -16.16
CA PRO A 92 3.17 -0.86 -14.75
C PRO A 92 2.84 0.62 -14.49
N ALA A 93 3.26 1.51 -15.40
CA ALA A 93 2.97 2.95 -15.30
C ALA A 93 1.48 3.25 -15.49
N GLN A 94 0.82 2.60 -16.46
CA GLN A 94 -0.63 2.73 -16.67
C GLN A 94 -1.41 2.19 -15.47
N ILE A 95 -1.04 1.00 -14.97
CA ILE A 95 -1.65 0.40 -13.77
C ILE A 95 -1.52 1.35 -12.57
N ALA A 96 -0.32 1.89 -12.34
CA ALA A 96 -0.08 2.82 -11.24
C ALA A 96 -0.92 4.08 -11.35
N ARG A 97 -0.97 4.69 -12.54
CA ARG A 97 -1.76 5.89 -12.81
C ARG A 97 -3.24 5.66 -12.56
N ASP A 98 -3.78 4.59 -13.12
CA ASP A 98 -5.22 4.32 -13.05
C ASP A 98 -5.65 3.99 -11.61
N LEU A 99 -4.78 3.36 -10.81
CA LEU A 99 -5.03 3.16 -9.38
C LEU A 99 -5.00 4.48 -8.59
N ILE A 100 -4.03 5.35 -8.86
CA ILE A 100 -3.95 6.66 -8.20
C ILE A 100 -5.20 7.50 -8.51
N LEU A 101 -5.69 7.48 -9.75
CA LEU A 101 -6.88 8.24 -10.13
C LEU A 101 -8.19 7.67 -9.55
N ARG A 102 -8.26 6.36 -9.27
CA ARG A 102 -9.46 5.74 -8.68
C ARG A 102 -9.67 6.11 -7.21
N ASP A 103 -8.58 6.22 -6.46
CA ASP A 103 -8.65 6.43 -5.01
C ASP A 103 -8.87 7.91 -4.65
N PHE A 104 -8.77 8.83 -5.61
CA PHE A 104 -8.78 10.27 -5.37
C PHE A 104 -9.56 11.04 -6.45
N ASP A 105 -10.73 11.55 -6.07
CA ASP A 105 -11.55 12.45 -6.88
C ASP A 105 -11.63 13.83 -6.20
N GLN A 106 -10.48 14.49 -6.02
CA GLN A 106 -10.46 15.86 -5.52
C GLN A 106 -10.43 16.85 -6.69
N PRO A 107 -11.24 17.93 -6.63
CA PRO A 107 -11.19 18.97 -7.63
C PRO A 107 -9.87 19.75 -7.50
N THR A 108 -8.99 19.63 -8.49
CA THR A 108 -7.74 20.39 -8.58
C THR A 108 -7.77 21.38 -9.74
N PHE A 109 -6.82 22.32 -9.77
CA PHE A 109 -6.68 23.29 -10.86
C PHE A 109 -5.91 22.73 -12.08
N LEU A 110 -5.26 21.57 -11.93
CA LEU A 110 -4.38 20.99 -12.95
C LEU A 110 -5.09 20.66 -14.27
N PRO A 111 -6.34 20.14 -14.29
CA PRO A 111 -7.06 19.92 -15.53
C PRO A 111 -7.26 21.20 -16.36
N LYS A 112 -7.24 22.38 -15.74
CA LYS A 112 -7.39 23.67 -16.44
C LYS A 112 -6.10 24.11 -17.14
N ILE A 113 -4.94 23.69 -16.63
CA ILE A 113 -3.62 24.09 -17.14
C ILE A 113 -3.08 23.04 -18.12
N PHE A 114 -3.31 21.76 -17.81
CA PHE A 114 -2.80 20.61 -18.58
C PHE A 114 -3.93 19.60 -18.85
N PRO A 115 -4.92 19.95 -19.68
CA PRO A 115 -6.12 19.12 -19.89
C PRO A 115 -5.83 17.74 -20.48
N ASP A 116 -4.73 17.60 -21.23
CA ASP A 116 -4.38 16.37 -21.95
C ASP A 116 -3.21 15.59 -21.31
N ASP A 117 -2.71 16.00 -20.15
CA ASP A 117 -1.58 15.33 -19.50
C ASP A 117 -2.02 13.97 -18.91
N ARG A 118 -1.29 12.92 -19.28
CA ARG A 118 -1.53 11.52 -18.88
C ARG A 118 -0.41 10.93 -18.04
N SER A 119 0.48 11.78 -17.53
CA SER A 119 1.64 11.37 -16.74
C SER A 119 1.25 10.85 -15.35
N LEU A 120 2.12 10.04 -14.77
CA LEU A 120 1.96 9.58 -13.38
C LEU A 120 2.02 10.74 -12.39
N TRP A 121 2.82 11.77 -12.70
CA TRP A 121 2.91 12.99 -11.90
C TRP A 121 1.57 13.73 -11.87
N TYR A 122 0.93 13.89 -13.03
CA TYR A 122 -0.37 14.51 -13.13
C TYR A 122 -1.40 13.76 -12.28
N ALA A 123 -1.47 12.43 -12.41
CA ALA A 123 -2.34 11.61 -11.55
C ALA A 123 -2.04 11.80 -10.05
N ALA A 124 -0.77 11.80 -9.65
CA ALA A 124 -0.36 11.98 -8.26
C ALA A 124 -0.61 13.39 -7.70
N LYS A 125 -0.82 14.40 -8.56
CA LYS A 125 -1.07 15.79 -8.18
C LYS A 125 -2.51 16.24 -8.36
N THR A 126 -3.29 15.48 -9.12
CA THR A 126 -4.74 15.64 -9.28
C THR A 126 -5.52 14.97 -8.14
N ARG A 127 -4.81 14.25 -7.26
CA ARG A 127 -5.32 13.77 -5.98
C ARG A 127 -5.73 14.89 -5.01
#